data_AF-U1PYJ9-F1
#
_entry.id   AF-U1PYJ9-F1
#
_cell.length_a   1.000
_cell.length_b   1.000
_cell.length_c   1.000
_cell.angle_alpha   90.00
_cell.angle_beta   90.00
_cell.angle_gamma   90.00
#
_symmetry.space_group_name_H-M   'P 1'
#
loop_
_entity.id
_entity.type
_entity.pdbx_description
1 polymer ?
#
loop_
_entity_poly.entity_id
_entity_poly.type
_entity_poly.pdbx_seq_one_letter_code
_entity_poly.pdbx_strand_id
1 'polypeptide(L)'
;MTDDRRMTTDRFYGGVSNRLQNLRSMLAYIRDEHPTQSELTQWVIKNTNAGSSDAVNRHLTFLDSLNIIELSSARCGLGDYGQQWLDNHNHETLYEALSSGVKGFDTILKALQDGPMTDEDIMNLLVSEFDEAEMSKPGPAVRHREWLQVLEFVEREDGMNELTSAGQKRLEEKAQTQITSVGTAPSGVSVGDHLSQEEIEEAFETGFGYQITGINPRRDDHDRRYVLVFANEDGPYDDTVTQGQFEYIGEGLSGDQSETSPGNSTLIDAISSDIPVHFFY
;
A
#
# COMPACT_ATOMS: atom_id res chain seq x y z
N MET A 1 7.22 4.06 -12.39
CA MET A 1 7.91 2.74 -12.37
C MET A 1 6.89 1.65 -12.68
N THR A 2 7.29 0.53 -13.27
CA THR A 2 6.37 -0.61 -13.50
C THR A 2 6.11 -1.31 -12.16
N ASP A 3 4.85 -1.66 -11.88
CA ASP A 3 4.47 -2.41 -10.69
C ASP A 3 4.95 -3.87 -10.83
N ASP A 4 6.04 -4.19 -10.13
CA ASP A 4 6.74 -5.50 -10.22
C ASP A 4 6.04 -6.60 -9.39
N ARG A 5 4.92 -6.31 -8.73
CA ARG A 5 4.13 -7.31 -8.00
C ARG A 5 3.59 -8.37 -8.96
N ARG A 6 3.46 -9.60 -8.46
CA ARG A 6 2.87 -10.69 -9.24
C ARG A 6 1.34 -10.60 -9.23
N MET A 7 0.72 -11.04 -10.32
CA MET A 7 -0.74 -11.11 -10.40
C MET A 7 -1.34 -12.36 -9.72
N THR A 8 -0.59 -13.45 -9.60
CA THR A 8 -1.13 -14.72 -9.08
C THR A 8 -0.59 -15.03 -7.69
N THR A 9 -1.49 -15.28 -6.75
CA THR A 9 -1.17 -15.82 -5.42
C THR A 9 -1.23 -17.35 -5.43
N ASP A 10 -0.43 -17.98 -4.57
CA ASP A 10 -0.58 -19.38 -4.20
C ASP A 10 -1.18 -19.51 -2.79
N ARG A 11 -1.77 -20.66 -2.47
CA ARG A 11 -2.28 -20.95 -1.12
C ARG A 11 -1.18 -21.55 -0.26
N PHE A 12 -1.26 -21.41 1.05
CA PHE A 12 -0.63 -22.37 1.95
C PHE A 12 -1.59 -23.53 2.29
N TYR A 13 -1.05 -24.65 2.75
CA TYR A 13 -1.82 -25.85 3.03
C TYR A 13 -2.82 -25.66 4.17
N GLY A 14 -3.99 -26.28 4.00
CA GLY A 14 -5.16 -26.08 4.85
C GLY A 14 -6.31 -25.41 4.11
N GLY A 15 -7.52 -25.65 4.60
CA GLY A 15 -8.71 -24.89 4.22
C GLY A 15 -8.79 -23.58 5.01
N VAL A 16 -9.88 -22.84 4.82
CA VAL A 16 -10.09 -21.55 5.48
C VAL A 16 -9.99 -21.65 7.01
N SER A 17 -10.40 -22.78 7.60
CA SER A 17 -10.44 -22.96 9.04
C SER A 17 -9.10 -23.32 9.72
N ASN A 18 -8.11 -23.82 8.99
CA ASN A 18 -6.86 -24.32 9.60
C ASN A 18 -5.57 -23.84 8.93
N ARG A 19 -5.67 -23.02 7.86
CA ARG A 19 -4.50 -22.52 7.13
C ARG A 19 -3.54 -21.71 8.00
N LEU A 20 -4.03 -20.76 8.81
CA LEU A 20 -3.16 -19.98 9.69
C LEU A 20 -2.50 -20.84 10.75
N GLN A 21 -3.22 -21.80 11.33
CA GLN A 21 -2.63 -22.73 12.30
C GLN A 21 -1.49 -23.54 11.68
N ASN A 22 -1.68 -24.05 10.46
CA ASN A 22 -0.63 -24.80 9.75
C ASN A 22 0.57 -23.92 9.43
N LEU A 23 0.32 -22.70 8.93
CA LEU A 23 1.37 -21.73 8.61
C LEU A 23 2.17 -21.41 9.88
N ARG A 24 1.50 -21.07 10.98
CA ARG A 24 2.13 -20.78 12.27
C ARG A 24 2.97 -21.95 12.78
N SER A 25 2.45 -23.18 12.71
CA SER A 25 3.21 -24.37 13.12
C SER A 25 4.47 -24.56 12.25
N MET A 26 4.40 -24.24 10.96
CA MET A 26 5.57 -24.28 10.07
C MET A 26 6.59 -23.21 10.44
N LEU A 27 6.17 -21.97 10.67
CA LEU A 27 7.07 -20.88 11.05
C LEU A 27 7.74 -21.13 12.40
N ALA A 28 7.01 -21.68 13.37
CA ALA A 28 7.58 -22.11 14.65
C ALA A 28 8.65 -23.19 14.44
N TYR A 29 8.39 -24.19 13.59
CA TYR A 29 9.39 -25.21 13.24
C TYR A 29 10.64 -24.60 12.58
N ILE A 30 10.47 -23.63 11.68
CA ILE A 30 11.60 -22.94 11.04
C ILE A 30 12.44 -22.19 12.09
N ARG A 31 11.79 -21.45 12.99
CA ARG A 31 12.45 -20.69 14.06
C ARG A 31 13.22 -21.58 15.02
N ASP A 32 12.61 -22.69 15.43
CA ASP A 32 13.12 -23.49 16.54
C ASP A 32 14.17 -24.52 16.07
N GLU A 33 14.03 -25.04 14.84
CA GLU A 33 14.87 -26.15 14.33
C GLU A 33 15.82 -25.75 13.21
N HIS A 34 15.65 -24.57 12.61
CA HIS A 34 16.43 -24.10 11.45
C HIS A 34 16.62 -25.21 10.39
N PRO A 35 15.54 -25.73 9.80
CA PRO A 35 15.62 -26.88 8.91
C PRO A 35 16.34 -26.54 7.61
N THR A 36 16.94 -27.53 6.97
CA THR A 36 17.26 -27.46 5.53
C THR A 36 15.96 -27.38 4.72
N GLN A 37 16.03 -26.93 3.46
CA GLN A 37 14.85 -26.92 2.58
C GLN A 37 14.22 -28.32 2.42
N SER A 38 15.04 -29.38 2.39
CA SER A 38 14.54 -30.75 2.30
C SER A 38 13.76 -31.15 3.56
N GLU A 39 14.29 -30.84 4.75
CA GLU A 39 13.64 -31.11 6.03
C GLU A 39 12.34 -30.31 6.17
N LEU A 40 12.33 -29.04 5.75
CA LEU A 40 11.12 -28.21 5.74
C LEU A 40 10.05 -28.79 4.81
N THR A 41 10.42 -29.21 3.59
CA THR A 41 9.50 -29.84 2.65
C THR A 41 8.92 -31.13 3.22
N GLN A 42 9.74 -31.98 3.85
CA GLN A 42 9.25 -33.21 4.50
C GLN A 42 8.34 -32.89 5.70
N TRP A 43 8.66 -31.85 6.48
CA TRP A 43 7.82 -31.41 7.57
C TRP A 43 6.43 -30.99 7.05
N VAL A 44 6.36 -30.21 5.97
CA VAL A 44 5.08 -29.78 5.39
C VAL A 44 4.28 -30.98 4.90
N ILE A 45 4.90 -31.94 4.20
CA ILE A 45 4.23 -33.17 3.75
C ILE A 45 3.66 -33.96 4.92
N LYS A 46 4.42 -34.10 6.00
CA LYS A 46 4.03 -34.88 7.17
C LYS A 46 2.90 -34.23 7.99
N ASN A 47 2.88 -32.91 8.06
CA ASN A 47 2.00 -32.16 8.98
C ASN A 47 0.79 -31.53 8.28
N THR A 48 0.64 -31.73 6.97
CA THR A 48 -0.46 -31.16 6.17
C THR A 48 -1.03 -32.17 5.19
N ASN A 49 -1.94 -31.75 4.32
CA ASN A 49 -2.51 -32.57 3.24
C ASN A 49 -1.73 -32.44 1.92
N ALA A 50 -0.45 -32.07 1.97
CA ALA A 50 0.36 -31.89 0.77
C ALA A 50 0.57 -33.20 -0.01
N GLY A 51 0.32 -33.15 -1.33
CA GLY A 51 0.37 -34.33 -2.19
C GLY A 51 1.71 -34.61 -2.88
N SER A 52 2.62 -33.63 -2.95
CA SER A 52 3.93 -33.82 -3.58
C SER A 52 4.95 -32.76 -3.15
N SER A 53 6.24 -33.13 -3.18
CA SER A 53 7.35 -32.21 -2.90
C SER A 53 7.40 -31.02 -3.86
N ASP A 54 7.07 -31.23 -5.14
CA ASP A 54 7.08 -30.15 -6.14
C ASP A 54 5.99 -29.10 -5.87
N ALA A 55 4.82 -29.52 -5.41
CA ALA A 55 3.79 -28.60 -4.98
C ALA A 55 4.23 -27.83 -3.72
N VAL A 56 4.82 -28.52 -2.74
CA VAL A 56 5.32 -27.89 -1.51
C VAL A 56 6.38 -26.84 -1.83
N ASN A 57 7.38 -27.19 -2.64
CA ASN A 57 8.45 -26.28 -3.00
C ASN A 57 7.91 -25.00 -3.67
N ARG A 58 6.91 -25.13 -4.55
CA ARG A 58 6.24 -23.96 -5.16
C ARG A 58 5.59 -23.05 -4.13
N HIS A 59 4.88 -23.64 -3.16
CA HIS A 59 4.25 -22.87 -2.09
C HIS A 59 5.28 -22.22 -1.15
N LEU A 60 6.40 -22.90 -0.87
CA LEU A 60 7.50 -22.34 -0.09
C LEU A 60 8.17 -21.16 -0.84
N THR A 61 8.46 -21.31 -2.14
CA THR A 61 8.99 -20.22 -2.96
C THR A 61 8.03 -19.03 -3.04
N PHE A 62 6.71 -19.27 -3.02
CA PHE A 62 5.75 -18.18 -2.91
C PHE A 62 5.88 -17.44 -1.57
N LEU A 63 5.92 -18.16 -0.44
CA LEU A 63 6.09 -17.52 0.88
C LEU A 63 7.44 -16.78 1.01
N ASP A 64 8.49 -17.33 0.41
CA ASP A 64 9.81 -16.70 0.31
C ASP A 64 9.75 -15.37 -0.46
N SER A 65 9.03 -15.35 -1.60
CA SER A 65 8.82 -14.12 -2.38
C SER A 65 8.02 -13.03 -1.66
N LEU A 66 7.32 -13.38 -0.57
CA LEU A 66 6.61 -12.44 0.28
C LEU A 66 7.40 -12.05 1.54
N ASN A 67 8.67 -12.47 1.67
CA ASN A 67 9.48 -12.27 2.87
C ASN A 67 8.80 -12.82 4.15
N ILE A 68 8.05 -13.92 4.02
CA ILE A 68 7.46 -14.66 5.15
C ILE A 68 8.45 -15.73 5.64
N ILE A 69 9.19 -16.34 4.73
CA ILE A 69 10.31 -17.24 5.05
C ILE A 69 11.53 -16.82 4.24
N GLU A 70 12.69 -17.34 4.61
CA GLU A 70 13.91 -17.23 3.83
C GLU A 70 14.39 -18.62 3.46
N LEU A 71 14.32 -18.97 2.18
CA LEU A 71 14.86 -20.22 1.66
C LEU A 71 16.36 -20.06 1.40
N SER A 72 17.16 -20.95 1.98
CA SER A 72 18.59 -21.05 1.65
C SER A 72 19.01 -22.50 1.43
N SER A 73 20.14 -22.68 0.74
CA SER A 73 20.74 -23.98 0.49
C SER A 73 21.28 -24.66 1.76
N ALA A 74 21.54 -23.89 2.82
CA ALA A 74 22.08 -24.40 4.08
C ALA A 74 20.98 -24.60 5.14
N ARG A 75 20.28 -23.52 5.49
CA ARG A 75 19.30 -23.47 6.57
C ARG A 75 18.22 -22.43 6.23
N CYS A 76 16.96 -22.82 6.32
CA CYS A 76 15.84 -21.90 6.14
C CYS A 76 15.67 -21.01 7.38
N GLY A 77 15.28 -19.77 7.14
CA GLY A 77 14.99 -18.76 8.16
C GLY A 77 13.56 -18.24 8.06
N LEU A 78 13.20 -17.37 9.01
CA LEU A 78 12.00 -16.54 8.90
C LEU A 78 12.38 -15.24 8.20
N GLY A 79 11.54 -14.80 7.27
CA GLY A 79 11.61 -13.44 6.75
C GLY A 79 10.94 -12.46 7.71
N ASP A 80 11.05 -11.16 7.43
CA ASP A 80 10.59 -10.10 8.35
C ASP A 80 9.10 -10.25 8.70
N TYR A 81 8.25 -10.46 7.70
CA TYR A 81 6.81 -10.64 7.91
C TYR A 81 6.50 -11.94 8.65
N GLY A 82 7.27 -12.99 8.42
CA GLY A 82 7.09 -14.27 9.11
C GLY A 82 7.44 -14.20 10.58
N GLN A 83 8.56 -13.54 10.91
CA GLN A 83 8.96 -13.29 12.29
C GLN A 83 7.92 -12.41 13.00
N GLN A 84 7.57 -11.27 12.40
CA GLN A 84 6.60 -10.35 12.98
C GLN A 84 5.24 -11.01 13.22
N TRP A 85 4.74 -11.76 12.25
CA TRP A 85 3.43 -12.42 12.38
C TRP A 85 3.44 -13.57 13.39
N LEU A 86 4.56 -14.31 13.49
CA LEU A 86 4.71 -15.35 14.49
C LEU A 86 4.70 -14.79 15.91
N ASP A 87 5.18 -13.56 16.10
CA ASP A 87 5.24 -12.91 17.41
C ASP A 87 3.92 -12.20 17.79
N ASN A 88 3.27 -11.52 16.84
CA ASN A 88 2.10 -10.68 17.13
C ASN A 88 0.74 -11.34 16.80
N HIS A 89 0.72 -12.37 15.95
CA HIS A 89 -0.47 -13.02 15.41
C HIS A 89 -1.47 -12.08 14.70
N ASN A 90 -1.02 -10.90 14.26
CA ASN A 90 -1.88 -9.90 13.63
C ASN A 90 -2.11 -10.23 12.15
N HIS A 91 -3.37 -10.36 11.74
CA HIS A 91 -3.76 -10.61 10.35
C HIS A 91 -3.28 -9.50 9.39
N GLU A 92 -3.16 -8.26 9.87
CA GLU A 92 -2.65 -7.14 9.08
C GLU A 92 -1.20 -7.35 8.63
N THR A 93 -0.37 -8.01 9.44
CA THR A 93 1.02 -8.32 9.06
C THR A 93 1.09 -9.23 7.84
N LEU A 94 0.26 -10.29 7.80
CA LEU A 94 0.19 -11.17 6.63
C LEU A 94 -0.48 -10.49 5.44
N TYR A 95 -1.48 -9.65 5.69
CA TYR A 95 -2.11 -8.88 4.63
C TYR A 95 -1.11 -7.95 3.96
N GLU A 96 -0.29 -7.24 4.73
CA GLU A 96 0.71 -6.33 4.19
C GLU A 96 1.69 -7.08 3.29
N ALA A 97 2.23 -8.20 3.75
CA ALA A 97 3.09 -9.08 2.96
C ALA A 97 2.43 -9.51 1.63
N LEU A 98 1.14 -9.87 1.69
CA LEU A 98 0.38 -10.27 0.51
C LEU A 98 0.13 -9.10 -0.45
N SER A 99 -0.30 -7.94 0.05
CA SER A 99 -0.60 -6.76 -0.78
C SER A 99 0.65 -6.08 -1.35
N SER A 100 1.79 -6.20 -0.66
CA SER A 100 3.07 -5.68 -1.12
C SER A 100 3.68 -6.57 -2.20
N GLY A 101 3.43 -7.89 -2.16
CA GLY A 101 3.97 -8.84 -3.14
C GLY A 101 3.02 -9.20 -4.29
N VAL A 102 1.71 -9.08 -4.10
CA VAL A 102 0.68 -9.54 -5.04
C VAL A 102 -0.33 -8.45 -5.34
N LYS A 103 -0.65 -8.27 -6.62
CA LYS A 103 -1.69 -7.34 -7.10
C LYS A 103 -3.09 -7.81 -6.70
N GLY A 104 -4.03 -6.88 -6.61
CA GLY A 104 -5.45 -7.18 -6.52
C GLY A 104 -6.06 -7.31 -5.12
N PHE A 105 -5.27 -7.52 -4.05
CA PHE A 105 -5.85 -7.59 -2.69
C PHE A 105 -6.58 -6.29 -2.28
N ASP A 106 -5.97 -5.13 -2.52
CA ASP A 106 -6.60 -3.82 -2.28
C ASP A 106 -7.80 -3.59 -3.19
N THR A 107 -7.67 -3.93 -4.47
CA THR A 107 -8.70 -3.77 -5.49
C THR A 107 -9.96 -4.54 -5.10
N ILE A 108 -9.81 -5.77 -4.64
CA ILE A 108 -10.93 -6.62 -4.20
C ILE A 108 -11.60 -6.02 -2.96
N LEU A 109 -10.83 -5.65 -1.93
CA LEU A 109 -11.44 -5.08 -0.72
C LEU A 109 -12.22 -3.79 -1.02
N LYS A 110 -11.66 -2.91 -1.87
CA LYS A 110 -12.35 -1.67 -2.29
C LYS A 110 -13.65 -1.97 -3.03
N ALA A 111 -13.63 -2.87 -4.01
CA ALA A 111 -14.83 -3.21 -4.77
C ALA A 111 -15.93 -3.84 -3.90
N LEU A 112 -15.56 -4.61 -2.88
CA LEU A 112 -16.50 -5.20 -1.93
C LEU A 112 -17.17 -4.15 -1.00
N GLN A 113 -16.69 -2.90 -0.96
CA GLN A 113 -17.41 -1.82 -0.27
C GLN A 113 -18.74 -1.46 -0.97
N ASP A 114 -18.80 -1.66 -2.28
CA ASP A 114 -19.98 -1.34 -3.10
C ASP A 114 -21.03 -2.47 -3.07
N GLY A 115 -20.64 -3.66 -2.60
CA GLY A 115 -21.55 -4.77 -2.32
C GLY A 115 -20.92 -6.16 -2.48
N PRO A 116 -21.71 -7.21 -2.18
CA PRO A 116 -21.28 -8.60 -2.31
C PRO A 116 -20.90 -9.00 -3.74
N MET A 117 -19.87 -9.84 -3.89
CA MET A 117 -19.39 -10.31 -5.21
C MET A 117 -19.21 -11.82 -5.28
N THR A 118 -19.52 -12.42 -6.44
CA THR A 118 -19.16 -13.82 -6.70
C THR A 118 -17.66 -13.98 -7.01
N ASP A 119 -17.17 -15.22 -7.08
CA ASP A 119 -15.79 -15.48 -7.51
C ASP A 119 -15.55 -15.12 -8.99
N GLU A 120 -16.61 -15.13 -9.81
CA GLU A 120 -16.58 -14.71 -11.21
C GLU A 120 -16.51 -13.18 -11.32
N ASP A 121 -17.26 -12.45 -10.48
CA ASP A 121 -17.19 -10.99 -10.43
C ASP A 121 -15.80 -10.52 -9.99
N ILE A 122 -15.23 -11.16 -8.97
CA ILE A 122 -13.86 -10.88 -8.52
C ILE A 122 -12.85 -11.15 -9.64
N MET A 123 -13.01 -12.24 -10.40
CA MET A 123 -12.15 -12.51 -11.54
C MET A 123 -12.28 -11.43 -12.61
N ASN A 124 -13.50 -11.05 -12.99
CA ASN A 124 -13.75 -10.04 -14.00
C ASN A 124 -13.15 -8.68 -13.59
N LEU A 125 -13.27 -8.31 -12.31
CA LEU A 125 -12.63 -7.13 -11.73
C LEU A 125 -11.11 -7.17 -11.88
N LEU A 126 -10.47 -8.28 -11.51
CA LEU A 126 -9.00 -8.38 -11.63
C LEU A 126 -8.54 -8.32 -13.09
N VAL A 127 -9.28 -8.93 -14.01
CA VAL A 127 -8.99 -8.90 -15.45
C VAL A 127 -9.18 -7.49 -16.04
N SER A 128 -10.17 -6.74 -15.56
CA SER A 128 -10.40 -5.36 -16.05
C SER A 128 -9.39 -4.36 -15.51
N GLU A 129 -8.91 -4.57 -14.27
CA GLU A 129 -8.02 -3.63 -13.59
C GLU A 129 -6.54 -3.86 -13.90
N PHE A 130 -6.15 -5.09 -14.27
CA PHE A 130 -4.76 -5.44 -14.52
C PHE A 130 -4.60 -6.08 -15.91
N ASP A 131 -3.99 -5.37 -16.85
CA ASP A 131 -3.78 -5.85 -18.23
C ASP A 131 -3.04 -7.21 -18.31
N GLU A 132 -2.19 -7.49 -17.32
CA GLU A 132 -1.42 -8.74 -17.19
C GLU A 132 -2.21 -9.89 -16.55
N ALA A 133 -3.43 -9.64 -16.07
CA ALA A 133 -4.31 -10.66 -15.53
C ALA A 133 -4.93 -11.50 -16.66
N GLU A 134 -4.16 -12.45 -17.17
CA GLU A 134 -4.64 -13.44 -18.15
C GLU A 134 -5.43 -14.57 -17.46
N MET A 135 -6.57 -14.24 -16.86
CA MET A 135 -7.43 -15.21 -16.15
C MET A 135 -8.66 -15.58 -16.99
N SER A 136 -8.72 -16.83 -17.44
CA SER A 136 -9.91 -17.39 -18.13
C SER A 136 -10.80 -18.25 -17.21
N LYS A 137 -10.39 -18.45 -15.95
CA LYS A 137 -11.10 -19.25 -14.95
C LYS A 137 -10.97 -18.59 -13.58
N PRO A 138 -11.97 -18.73 -12.68
CA PRO A 138 -11.94 -18.09 -11.36
C PRO A 138 -10.83 -18.58 -10.42
N GLY A 139 -10.12 -19.65 -10.78
CA GLY A 139 -9.12 -20.31 -9.93
C GLY A 139 -8.12 -19.37 -9.24
N PRO A 140 -7.49 -18.39 -9.92
CA PRO A 140 -6.60 -17.44 -9.28
C PRO A 140 -7.34 -16.39 -8.42
N ALA A 141 -8.51 -15.91 -8.84
CA ALA A 141 -9.37 -15.01 -8.05
C ALA A 141 -9.81 -15.66 -6.72
N VAL A 142 -10.21 -16.94 -6.77
CA VAL A 142 -10.55 -17.76 -5.59
C VAL A 142 -9.41 -17.78 -4.58
N ARG A 143 -8.15 -17.79 -5.02
CA ARG A 143 -6.99 -17.82 -4.10
C ARG A 143 -6.79 -16.48 -3.39
N HIS A 144 -7.01 -15.35 -4.06
CA HIS A 144 -7.00 -14.04 -3.43
C HIS A 144 -8.09 -13.96 -2.36
N ARG A 145 -9.33 -14.30 -2.75
CA ARG A 145 -10.47 -14.34 -1.84
C ARG A 145 -10.18 -15.23 -0.64
N GLU A 146 -9.67 -16.45 -0.85
CA GLU A 146 -9.39 -17.37 0.25
C GLU A 146 -8.34 -16.85 1.25
N TRP A 147 -7.37 -16.05 0.81
CA TRP A 147 -6.47 -15.36 1.72
C TRP A 147 -7.19 -14.29 2.52
N LEU A 148 -7.98 -13.43 1.85
CA LEU A 148 -8.79 -12.41 2.51
C LEU A 148 -9.77 -13.04 3.53
N GLN A 149 -10.31 -14.20 3.21
CA GLN A 149 -11.22 -14.93 4.08
C GLN A 149 -10.51 -15.52 5.30
N VAL A 150 -9.32 -16.08 5.11
CA VAL A 150 -8.50 -16.60 6.20
C VAL A 150 -8.01 -15.49 7.14
N LEU A 151 -7.83 -14.28 6.63
CA LEU A 151 -7.47 -13.10 7.41
C LEU A 151 -8.69 -12.37 7.99
N GLU A 152 -9.89 -12.94 7.82
CA GLU A 152 -11.17 -12.42 8.33
C GLU A 152 -11.59 -11.06 7.74
N PHE A 153 -11.02 -10.63 6.62
CA PHE A 153 -11.41 -9.39 5.93
C PHE A 153 -12.57 -9.57 4.98
N VAL A 154 -12.81 -10.80 4.55
CA VAL A 154 -13.94 -11.18 3.70
C VAL A 154 -14.63 -12.38 4.30
N GLU A 155 -15.95 -12.38 4.32
CA GLU A 155 -16.74 -13.57 4.61
C GLU A 155 -17.38 -14.11 3.33
N ARG A 156 -17.76 -15.39 3.35
CA ARG A 156 -18.40 -16.03 2.21
C ARG A 156 -19.62 -16.81 2.67
N GLU A 157 -20.77 -16.43 2.11
CA GLU A 157 -22.06 -17.11 2.31
C GLU A 157 -22.72 -17.32 0.96
N ASP A 158 -23.26 -18.52 0.71
CA ASP A 158 -24.00 -18.88 -0.51
C ASP A 158 -23.34 -18.49 -1.85
N GLY A 159 -22.00 -18.52 -1.91
CA GLY A 159 -21.25 -18.20 -3.12
C GLY A 159 -20.94 -16.71 -3.31
N MET A 160 -21.49 -15.86 -2.46
CA MET A 160 -21.20 -14.44 -2.38
C MET A 160 -20.07 -14.19 -1.39
N ASN A 161 -19.26 -13.19 -1.68
CA ASN A 161 -18.17 -12.72 -0.84
C ASN A 161 -18.51 -11.31 -0.36
N GLU A 162 -18.39 -11.06 0.93
CA GLU A 162 -18.78 -9.79 1.55
C GLU A 162 -17.65 -9.23 2.39
N LEU A 163 -17.52 -7.91 2.42
CA LEU A 163 -16.54 -7.23 3.26
C LEU A 163 -16.96 -7.32 4.72
N THR A 164 -16.07 -7.81 5.59
CA THR A 164 -16.33 -7.82 7.03
C THR A 164 -16.04 -6.46 7.65
N SER A 165 -16.45 -6.25 8.91
CA SER A 165 -16.06 -5.05 9.66
C SER A 165 -14.54 -4.91 9.81
N ALA A 166 -13.79 -6.01 9.89
CA ALA A 166 -12.33 -5.99 9.93
C ALA A 166 -11.74 -5.54 8.57
N GLY A 167 -12.30 -6.03 7.46
CA GLY A 167 -11.93 -5.59 6.11
C GLY A 167 -12.22 -4.10 5.89
N GLN A 168 -13.36 -3.60 6.37
CA GLN A 168 -13.71 -2.19 6.30
C GLN A 168 -12.74 -1.32 7.10
N LYS A 169 -12.46 -1.67 8.36
CA LYS A 169 -11.50 -0.96 9.21
C LYS A 169 -10.11 -0.88 8.56
N ARG A 170 -9.66 -1.96 7.90
CA ARG A 170 -8.38 -1.98 7.18
C ARG A 170 -8.31 -0.95 6.05
N LEU A 171 -9.41 -0.76 5.30
CA LEU A 171 -9.48 0.24 4.24
C LEU A 171 -9.49 1.66 4.82
N GLU A 172 -10.21 1.88 5.91
CA GLU A 172 -10.24 3.17 6.62
C GLU A 172 -8.85 3.54 7.16
N GLU A 173 -8.15 2.60 7.79
CA GLU A 173 -6.78 2.80 8.28
C GLU A 173 -5.79 3.04 7.13
N LYS A 174 -5.97 2.37 5.98
CA LYS A 174 -5.16 2.62 4.79
C LYS A 174 -5.38 4.03 4.26
N ALA A 175 -6.63 4.45 4.15
CA ALA A 175 -7.00 5.80 3.72
C ALA A 175 -6.44 6.83 4.69
N GLN A 176 -6.58 6.62 5.99
CA GLN A 176 -6.03 7.51 7.01
C GLN A 176 -4.51 7.59 6.95
N THR A 177 -3.82 6.45 6.80
CA THR A 177 -2.36 6.39 6.66
C THR A 177 -1.91 7.13 5.40
N GLN A 178 -2.62 6.94 4.27
CA GLN A 178 -2.36 7.66 3.03
C GLN A 178 -2.58 9.16 3.21
N ILE A 179 -3.67 9.59 3.85
CA ILE A 179 -3.94 11.01 4.16
C ILE A 179 -2.83 11.59 5.07
N THR A 180 -2.41 10.88 6.12
CA THR A 180 -1.28 11.33 6.95
C THR A 180 0.02 11.36 6.17
N SER A 181 0.29 10.39 5.29
CA SER A 181 1.52 10.36 4.46
C SER A 181 1.55 11.43 3.37
N VAL A 182 0.37 11.85 2.90
CA VAL A 182 0.19 12.89 1.88
C VAL A 182 0.21 14.27 2.55
N GLY A 183 -0.24 14.40 3.80
CA GLY A 183 -0.17 15.64 4.58
C GLY A 183 1.08 15.84 5.45
N THR A 184 1.92 14.81 5.64
CA THR A 184 3.22 14.97 6.30
C THR A 184 4.24 15.49 5.31
N ALA A 185 5.01 16.49 5.74
CA ALA A 185 6.21 16.90 5.05
C ALA A 185 7.12 15.68 4.78
N PRO A 186 7.87 15.66 3.67
CA PRO A 186 8.78 14.58 3.34
C PRO A 186 9.75 14.30 4.49
N SER A 187 10.28 13.07 4.53
CA SER A 187 11.22 12.65 5.57
C SER A 187 12.40 13.62 5.68
N GLY A 188 12.61 14.20 6.86
CA GLY A 188 13.65 15.18 7.10
C GLY A 188 13.18 16.64 7.12
N VAL A 189 11.90 16.89 6.85
CA VAL A 189 11.29 18.22 6.97
C VAL A 189 10.23 18.21 8.07
N SER A 190 10.32 19.20 8.96
CA SER A 190 9.40 19.42 10.08
C SER A 190 8.88 20.86 10.07
N VAL A 191 7.70 21.06 10.66
CA VAL A 191 7.15 22.40 10.84
C VAL A 191 8.09 23.23 11.71
N GLY A 192 8.52 24.38 11.19
CA GLY A 192 9.46 25.29 11.85
C GLY A 192 10.92 25.13 11.40
N ASP A 193 11.22 24.20 10.49
CA ASP A 193 12.55 24.11 9.90
C ASP A 193 12.84 25.31 8.99
N HIS A 194 14.08 25.77 9.01
CA HIS A 194 14.59 26.77 8.09
C HIS A 194 15.37 26.07 6.99
N LEU A 195 14.80 26.05 5.78
CA LEU A 195 15.34 25.31 4.64
C LEU A 195 15.75 26.27 3.53
N SER A 196 16.86 25.96 2.88
CA SER A 196 17.26 26.55 1.60
C SER A 196 16.46 25.97 0.43
N GLN A 197 16.50 26.63 -0.73
CA GLN A 197 15.88 26.09 -1.95
C GLN A 197 16.38 24.67 -2.27
N GLU A 198 17.69 24.43 -2.15
CA GLU A 198 18.30 23.13 -2.46
C GLU A 198 17.78 22.02 -1.52
N GLU A 199 17.60 22.32 -0.23
CA GLU A 199 17.05 21.38 0.75
C GLU A 199 15.58 21.07 0.48
N ILE A 200 14.80 22.06 0.02
CA ILE A 200 13.40 21.83 -0.39
C ILE A 200 13.34 21.01 -1.68
N GLU A 201 14.18 21.32 -2.67
CA GLU A 201 14.27 20.55 -3.92
C GLU A 201 14.66 19.09 -3.66
N GLU A 202 15.63 18.85 -2.77
CA GLU A 202 16.03 17.51 -2.35
C GLU A 202 14.89 16.78 -1.62
N ALA A 203 14.27 17.42 -0.62
CA ALA A 203 13.23 16.79 0.19
C ALA A 203 11.96 16.45 -0.61
N PHE A 204 11.59 17.28 -1.58
CA PHE A 204 10.40 17.07 -2.41
C PHE A 204 10.70 16.43 -3.76
N GLU A 205 11.95 16.01 -4.00
CA GLU A 205 12.44 15.47 -5.26
C GLU A 205 11.98 16.30 -6.47
N THR A 206 12.08 17.63 -6.33
CA THR A 206 11.57 18.60 -7.31
C THR A 206 12.64 19.58 -7.75
N GLY A 207 12.34 20.40 -8.75
CA GLY A 207 13.19 21.49 -9.20
C GLY A 207 12.37 22.73 -9.50
N PHE A 208 12.76 23.87 -8.93
CA PHE A 208 12.14 25.17 -9.23
C PHE A 208 12.82 25.88 -10.40
N GLY A 209 14.07 25.50 -10.71
CA GLY A 209 14.87 26.20 -11.71
C GLY A 209 15.39 27.54 -11.18
N TYR A 210 15.51 28.55 -12.04
CA TYR A 210 16.17 29.82 -11.71
C TYR A 210 15.34 30.75 -10.80
N GLN A 211 14.03 30.54 -10.68
CA GLN A 211 13.12 31.38 -9.89
C GLN A 211 12.01 30.52 -9.29
N ILE A 212 11.78 30.67 -7.98
CA ILE A 212 10.64 30.10 -7.28
C ILE A 212 9.46 31.05 -7.44
N THR A 213 8.32 30.57 -7.95
CA THR A 213 7.05 31.33 -7.92
C THR A 213 6.35 31.13 -6.59
N GLY A 214 5.35 31.95 -6.28
CA GLY A 214 4.64 31.86 -5.00
C GLY A 214 3.85 30.55 -4.84
N ILE A 215 3.23 30.04 -5.91
CA ILE A 215 2.45 28.80 -5.89
C ILE A 215 3.05 27.80 -6.86
N ASN A 216 3.46 26.64 -6.36
CA ASN A 216 4.07 25.59 -7.17
C ASN A 216 3.26 24.30 -7.08
N PRO A 217 2.31 24.08 -8.00
CA PRO A 217 1.70 22.77 -8.20
C PRO A 217 2.76 21.75 -8.63
N ARG A 218 2.74 20.58 -8.00
CA ARG A 218 3.70 19.49 -8.23
C ARG A 218 3.03 18.12 -8.15
N ARG A 219 3.77 17.12 -8.59
CA ARG A 219 3.41 15.69 -8.54
C ARG A 219 4.62 14.92 -8.04
N ASP A 220 4.38 13.91 -7.20
CA ASP A 220 5.43 13.01 -6.75
C ASP A 220 5.66 11.83 -7.71
N ASP A 221 6.55 10.92 -7.35
CA ASP A 221 6.90 9.71 -8.10
C ASP A 221 5.73 8.72 -8.28
N HIS A 222 4.65 8.89 -7.50
CA HIS A 222 3.40 8.14 -7.57
C HIS A 222 2.27 8.91 -8.28
N ASP A 223 2.58 10.03 -8.95
CA ASP A 223 1.62 10.92 -9.64
C ASP A 223 0.59 11.57 -8.71
N ARG A 224 0.86 11.65 -7.41
CA ARG A 224 -0.01 12.32 -6.44
C ARG A 224 0.27 13.82 -6.47
N ARG A 225 -0.80 14.63 -6.51
CA ARG A 225 -0.69 16.10 -6.54
C ARG A 225 -0.33 16.64 -5.16
N TYR A 226 0.52 17.66 -5.11
CA TYR A 226 0.77 18.50 -3.94
C TYR A 226 1.07 19.94 -4.36
N VAL A 227 1.00 20.88 -3.43
CA VAL A 227 1.30 22.30 -3.68
C VAL A 227 2.35 22.79 -2.70
N LEU A 228 3.37 23.48 -3.20
CA LEU A 228 4.32 24.24 -2.39
C LEU A 228 3.98 25.73 -2.51
N VAL A 229 3.73 26.38 -1.39
CA VAL A 229 3.38 27.81 -1.32
C VAL A 229 4.50 28.55 -0.60
N PHE A 230 5.02 29.60 -1.22
CA PHE A 230 6.10 30.43 -0.71
C PHE A 230 5.61 31.86 -0.49
N ALA A 231 5.63 32.31 0.75
CA ALA A 231 5.44 33.71 1.13
C ALA A 231 6.79 34.35 1.44
N ASN A 232 6.98 35.62 1.06
CA ASN A 232 8.16 36.41 1.41
C ASN A 232 7.70 37.69 2.10
N GLU A 233 8.26 38.02 3.27
CA GLU A 233 7.98 39.27 4.01
C GLU A 233 8.23 40.54 3.18
N ASP A 234 9.10 40.47 2.17
CA ASP A 234 9.50 41.59 1.31
C ASP A 234 8.93 41.51 -0.12
N GLY A 235 7.92 40.66 -0.36
CA GLY A 235 7.17 40.62 -1.62
C GLY A 235 6.27 41.85 -1.81
N PRO A 236 5.69 42.08 -3.00
CA PRO A 236 4.71 43.16 -3.21
C PRO A 236 3.39 42.99 -2.40
N TYR A 237 3.30 41.95 -1.56
CA TYR A 237 2.12 41.46 -0.89
C TYR A 237 2.44 41.26 0.60
N ASP A 238 1.69 41.96 1.45
CA ASP A 238 1.87 42.03 2.92
C ASP A 238 1.17 40.82 3.58
N ASP A 239 1.68 39.62 3.33
CA ASP A 239 1.09 38.38 3.85
C ASP A 239 1.34 38.29 5.36
N THR A 240 0.27 38.34 6.17
CA THR A 240 0.37 38.22 7.64
C THR A 240 0.18 36.77 8.06
N VAL A 241 1.27 36.08 8.44
CA VAL A 241 1.20 34.69 8.91
C VAL A 241 0.94 34.66 10.42
N THR A 242 -0.28 34.31 10.82
CA THR A 242 -0.61 34.01 12.24
C THR A 242 -0.92 32.53 12.43
N GLN A 243 -0.64 31.97 13.61
CA GLN A 243 -0.92 30.56 13.88
C GLN A 243 -2.42 30.27 13.72
N GLY A 244 -2.76 29.30 12.86
CA GLY A 244 -4.09 28.73 12.70
C GLY A 244 -4.83 29.15 11.43
N GLN A 245 -4.57 30.35 10.91
CA GLN A 245 -5.11 30.81 9.63
C GLN A 245 -4.21 31.91 9.08
N PHE A 246 -3.92 31.87 7.78
CA PHE A 246 -3.21 32.91 7.06
C PHE A 246 -4.01 33.32 5.83
N GLU A 247 -3.82 34.56 5.42
CA GLU A 247 -4.28 35.08 4.12
C GLU A 247 -3.07 35.08 3.19
N TYR A 248 -3.27 34.59 1.96
CA TYR A 248 -2.22 34.48 0.96
C TYR A 248 -2.72 35.05 -0.36
N ILE A 249 -1.98 35.99 -0.93
CA ILE A 249 -2.36 36.61 -2.21
C ILE A 249 -1.92 35.70 -3.36
N GLY A 250 -2.87 35.31 -4.22
CA GLY A 250 -2.65 34.42 -5.35
C GLY A 250 -1.64 34.95 -6.39
N GLU A 251 -1.32 34.10 -7.38
CA GLU A 251 -0.38 34.46 -8.44
C GLU A 251 -0.97 35.48 -9.42
N GLY A 252 -0.31 36.64 -9.50
CA GLY A 252 -0.57 37.72 -10.45
C GLY A 252 0.17 38.99 -10.01
N LEU A 253 1.20 39.41 -10.75
CA LEU A 253 2.08 40.53 -10.36
C LEU A 253 1.41 41.92 -10.49
N SER A 254 0.33 42.04 -11.27
CA SER A 254 -0.44 43.27 -11.45
C SER A 254 -1.80 43.03 -12.11
N GLY A 255 -2.83 43.77 -11.70
CA GLY A 255 -4.17 43.72 -12.31
C GLY A 255 -5.09 42.65 -11.71
N ASP A 256 -6.23 42.40 -12.38
CA ASP A 256 -7.18 41.38 -11.96
C ASP A 256 -6.54 39.98 -12.06
N GLN A 257 -6.61 39.21 -10.97
CA GLN A 257 -6.10 37.85 -10.93
C GLN A 257 -7.07 36.88 -11.62
N SER A 258 -6.51 35.83 -12.21
CA SER A 258 -7.27 34.77 -12.85
C SER A 258 -7.37 33.55 -11.94
N GLU A 259 -8.59 33.11 -11.65
CA GLU A 259 -8.87 31.83 -10.95
C GLU A 259 -8.45 30.61 -11.78
N THR A 260 -8.19 30.80 -13.08
CA THR A 260 -7.80 29.71 -14.00
C THR A 260 -6.29 29.65 -14.24
N SER A 261 -5.49 30.52 -13.61
CA SER A 261 -4.03 30.39 -13.66
C SER A 261 -3.62 29.08 -12.97
N PRO A 262 -2.53 28.41 -13.42
CA PRO A 262 -2.16 27.10 -12.88
C PRO A 262 -1.98 27.07 -11.35
N GLY A 263 -1.35 28.10 -10.78
CA GLY A 263 -1.19 28.23 -9.33
C GLY A 263 -2.53 28.44 -8.62
N ASN A 264 -3.31 29.44 -9.03
CA ASN A 264 -4.57 29.80 -8.36
C ASN A 264 -5.62 28.69 -8.46
N SER A 265 -5.76 28.06 -9.63
CA SER A 265 -6.71 26.96 -9.81
C SER A 265 -6.37 25.77 -8.94
N THR A 266 -5.09 25.46 -8.77
CA THR A 266 -4.65 24.35 -7.90
C THR A 266 -4.92 24.66 -6.43
N LEU A 267 -4.72 25.90 -5.97
CA LEU A 267 -5.09 26.28 -4.60
C LEU A 267 -6.62 26.24 -4.37
N ILE A 268 -7.41 26.69 -5.35
CA ILE A 268 -8.87 26.61 -5.27
C ILE A 268 -9.32 25.14 -5.21
N ASP A 269 -8.74 24.27 -6.03
CA ASP A 269 -8.99 22.84 -6.00
C ASP A 269 -8.68 22.25 -4.61
N ALA A 270 -7.55 22.65 -4.01
CA ALA A 270 -7.11 22.17 -2.69
C ALA A 270 -8.07 22.51 -1.55
N ILE A 271 -8.99 23.48 -1.71
CA ILE A 271 -10.02 23.78 -0.70
C ILE A 271 -11.03 22.63 -0.58
N SER A 272 -11.31 21.95 -1.68
CA SER A 272 -12.38 20.94 -1.77
C SER A 272 -11.87 19.53 -2.09
N SER A 273 -10.55 19.37 -2.22
CA SER A 273 -9.89 18.10 -2.52
C SER A 273 -8.74 17.87 -1.56
N ASP A 274 -8.39 16.60 -1.32
CA ASP A 274 -7.31 16.20 -0.41
C ASP A 274 -5.90 16.44 -0.99
N ILE A 275 -5.69 17.59 -1.65
CA ILE A 275 -4.38 18.00 -2.16
C ILE A 275 -3.62 18.67 -1.01
N PRO A 276 -2.47 18.13 -0.57
CA PRO A 276 -1.67 18.71 0.48
C PRO A 276 -1.02 20.02 0.02
N VAL A 277 -0.96 20.97 0.94
CA VAL A 277 -0.34 22.28 0.75
C VAL A 277 0.76 22.45 1.80
N HIS A 278 2.01 22.56 1.35
CA HIS A 278 3.16 22.85 2.20
C HIS A 278 3.49 24.34 2.09
N PHE A 279 3.42 25.04 3.21
CA PHE A 279 3.61 26.48 3.29
C PHE A 279 5.00 26.82 3.84
N PHE A 280 5.75 27.63 3.10
CA PHE A 280 7.06 28.15 3.45
C PHE A 280 7.00 29.67 3.59
N TYR A 281 7.58 30.18 4.68
CA TYR A 281 7.64 31.58 5.05
C TYR A 281 8.98 31.88 5.70
#